data_AF-A0A9X4KPF0-F1
#
_entry.id   AF-A0A9X4KPF0-F1
#
_cell.length_a   1.000
_cell.length_b   1.000
_cell.length_c   1.000
_cell.angle_alpha   90.00
_cell.angle_beta   90.00
_cell.angle_gamma   90.00
#
_symmetry.space_group_name_H-M   'P 1'
#
loop_
_entity.id
_entity.type
_entity.pdbx_description
1 polymer ?
#
loop_
_entity_poly.entity_id
_entity_poly.type
_entity_poly.pdbx_seq_one_letter_code
_entity_poly.pdbx_strand_id
1 'polypeptide(L)'
;MSGRFLAKAATSTATFSVPAEDAVILVVVPAGGRQERKNGQLWIDGVYVAPAPKAAVNMRGIRDRQKVNHVLKIDVEAGVPAGESIKRFTFRFGSKILYEGDKIPKPLYLDTLSFHNGFYHLRVELEASGGSIDFCEIGVIVDNPSNPLSQPN
;
A
#
# COMPACT_ATOMS: atom_id res chain seq x y z
N MET A 1 17.71 -20.10 -14.60
CA MET A 1 18.08 -19.85 -13.20
C MET A 1 18.68 -18.44 -13.16
N SER A 2 18.05 -17.43 -12.53
CA SER A 2 18.59 -16.06 -12.53
C SER A 2 19.39 -15.81 -11.25
N GLY A 3 20.72 -15.79 -11.38
CA GLY A 3 21.62 -15.40 -10.29
C GLY A 3 21.64 -13.89 -10.15
N ARG A 4 21.12 -13.37 -9.04
CA ARG A 4 21.33 -11.97 -8.64
C ARG A 4 22.59 -11.89 -7.79
N PHE A 5 23.67 -11.35 -8.35
CA PHE A 5 24.88 -11.02 -7.58
C PHE A 5 24.82 -9.55 -7.19
N LEU A 6 24.96 -9.27 -5.89
CA LEU A 6 24.97 -7.91 -5.35
C LEU A 6 26.26 -7.70 -4.56
N ALA A 7 27.20 -6.96 -5.14
CA ALA A 7 28.35 -6.44 -4.40
C ALA A 7 27.95 -5.11 -3.74
N LYS A 8 27.87 -5.09 -2.40
CA LYS A 8 27.64 -3.85 -1.63
C LYS A 8 28.98 -3.29 -1.16
N ALA A 9 29.11 -1.97 -1.20
CA ALA A 9 30.28 -1.23 -0.66
C ALA A 9 31.64 -1.63 -1.28
N ALA A 10 31.67 -2.02 -2.55
CA ALA A 10 32.92 -2.21 -3.27
C ALA A 10 33.61 -0.86 -3.49
N THR A 11 34.81 -0.68 -2.94
CA THR A 11 35.56 0.58 -2.98
C THR A 11 36.61 0.65 -4.09
N SER A 12 37.00 -0.49 -4.67
CA SER A 12 38.01 -0.54 -5.74
C SER A 12 37.70 -1.54 -6.85
N THR A 13 37.47 -2.81 -6.50
CA THR A 13 37.40 -3.89 -7.49
C THR A 13 36.40 -4.92 -7.03
N ALA A 14 35.52 -5.35 -7.94
CA ALA A 14 34.62 -6.47 -7.73
C ALA A 14 34.84 -7.47 -8.87
N THR A 15 35.11 -8.73 -8.52
CA THR A 15 35.32 -9.81 -9.50
C THR A 15 34.17 -10.79 -9.40
N PHE A 16 33.62 -11.20 -10.53
CA PHE A 16 32.59 -12.22 -10.64
C PHE A 16 32.95 -13.16 -11.79
N SER A 17 32.62 -14.45 -11.63
CA SER A 17 32.79 -15.45 -12.67
C SER A 17 31.44 -15.74 -13.30
N VAL A 18 31.39 -15.72 -14.63
CA VAL A 18 30.19 -15.96 -15.43
C VAL A 18 30.45 -17.19 -16.30
N PRO A 19 29.58 -18.21 -16.28
CA PRO A 19 29.68 -19.33 -17.21
C PRO A 19 29.64 -18.84 -18.67
N ALA A 20 30.36 -19.50 -19.56
CA ALA A 20 30.50 -19.08 -20.96
C ALA A 20 29.17 -19.02 -21.73
N GLU A 21 28.13 -19.69 -21.24
CA GLU A 21 26.82 -19.80 -21.89
C GLU A 21 25.78 -18.82 -21.33
N ASP A 22 26.15 -18.02 -20.33
CA ASP A 22 25.25 -17.08 -19.65
C ASP A 22 25.47 -15.63 -20.11
N ALA A 23 24.37 -14.88 -20.18
CA ALA A 23 24.40 -13.43 -20.33
C ALA A 23 24.30 -12.74 -18.95
N VAL A 24 25.13 -11.73 -18.71
CA VAL A 24 25.11 -10.94 -17.46
C VAL A 24 24.74 -9.49 -17.71
N ILE A 25 23.84 -8.99 -16.87
CA ILE A 25 23.55 -7.56 -16.75
C ILE A 25 24.26 -7.05 -15.50
N LEU A 26 25.32 -6.27 -15.68
CA LEU A 26 26.02 -5.59 -14.58
C LEU A 26 25.41 -4.21 -14.37
N VAL A 27 24.89 -3.95 -13.17
CA VAL A 27 24.44 -2.62 -12.78
C VAL A 27 25.40 -2.09 -11.71
N VAL A 28 26.25 -1.13 -12.08
CA VAL A 28 27.13 -0.43 -11.16
C VAL A 28 26.45 0.87 -10.76
N VAL A 29 26.25 1.05 -9.45
CA VAL A 29 25.61 2.24 -8.91
C VAL A 29 26.59 2.93 -7.96
N PRO A 30 26.93 4.21 -8.19
CA PRO A 30 27.82 4.95 -7.31
C PRO A 30 27.21 5.12 -5.92
N ALA A 31 28.04 4.96 -4.88
CA ALA A 31 27.63 5.21 -3.51
C ALA A 31 27.31 6.71 -3.34
N GLY A 32 26.12 7.02 -2.85
CA GLY A 32 25.64 8.40 -2.74
C GLY A 32 25.14 9.00 -4.05
N GLY A 33 25.02 8.20 -5.12
CA GLY A 33 24.42 8.64 -6.38
C GLY A 33 23.02 9.22 -6.17
N ARG A 34 22.67 10.23 -6.96
CA ARG A 34 21.40 10.93 -6.83
C ARG A 34 20.27 10.00 -7.23
N GLN A 35 19.41 9.69 -6.26
CA GLN A 35 18.22 8.88 -6.52
C GLN A 35 17.14 9.75 -7.16
N GLU A 36 16.62 9.28 -8.28
CA GLU A 36 15.53 9.93 -8.99
C GLU A 36 14.40 8.94 -9.24
N ARG A 37 13.16 9.42 -9.08
CA ARG A 37 11.96 8.65 -9.42
C ARG A 37 11.33 9.26 -10.65
N LYS A 38 11.34 8.52 -11.75
CA LYS A 38 10.77 8.97 -13.03
C LYS A 38 10.04 7.80 -13.68
N ASN A 39 8.85 8.07 -14.23
CA ASN A 39 8.04 7.08 -14.94
C ASN A 39 7.78 5.79 -14.14
N GLY A 40 7.61 5.90 -12.82
CA GLY A 40 7.38 4.74 -11.93
C GLY A 40 8.61 3.87 -11.67
N GLN A 41 9.81 4.36 -12.03
CA GLN A 41 11.07 3.65 -11.91
C GLN A 41 12.03 4.43 -10.99
N LEU A 42 12.88 3.68 -10.29
CA LEU A 42 14.00 4.21 -9.51
C LEU A 42 15.25 4.22 -10.39
N TRP A 43 15.79 5.41 -10.55
CA TRP A 43 17.01 5.70 -11.26
C TRP A 43 18.07 6.17 -10.28
N ILE A 44 19.33 5.80 -10.51
CA ILE A 44 20.46 6.33 -9.76
C ILE A 44 21.49 6.80 -10.77
N ASP A 45 21.75 8.12 -10.80
CA ASP A 45 22.64 8.78 -11.77
C ASP A 45 22.37 8.36 -13.22
N GLY A 46 21.09 8.30 -13.61
CA GLY A 46 20.67 7.96 -14.97
C GLY A 46 20.65 6.46 -15.30
N VAL A 47 20.98 5.58 -14.35
CA VAL A 47 20.88 4.13 -14.51
C VAL A 47 19.59 3.61 -13.88
N TYR A 48 18.81 2.83 -14.64
CA TYR A 48 17.63 2.15 -14.11
C TYR A 48 18.07 1.04 -13.15
N VAL A 49 17.51 1.04 -11.93
CA VAL A 49 17.87 0.08 -10.88
C VAL A 49 16.71 -0.87 -10.58
N ALA A 50 15.52 -0.32 -10.38
CA ALA A 50 14.34 -1.07 -9.97
C ALA A 50 13.06 -0.26 -10.24
N PRO A 51 11.86 -0.87 -10.13
CA PRO A 51 10.63 -0.11 -9.97
C PRO A 51 10.73 0.85 -8.76
N ALA A 52 10.14 2.03 -8.86
CA ALA A 52 10.12 2.96 -7.75
C ALA A 52 9.36 2.34 -6.57
N PRO A 53 9.89 2.45 -5.33
CA PRO A 53 9.13 2.02 -4.16
C PRO A 53 7.86 2.87 -4.05
N LYS A 54 6.76 2.22 -3.63
CA LYS A 54 5.43 2.83 -3.56
C LYS A 54 4.86 2.67 -2.15
N ALA A 55 3.93 3.55 -1.81
CA ALA A 55 3.00 3.33 -0.72
C ALA A 55 2.31 1.96 -0.88
N ALA A 56 1.98 1.32 0.24
CA ALA A 56 1.19 0.10 0.27
C ALA A 56 0.21 0.17 1.44
N VAL A 57 -1.04 -0.23 1.21
CA VAL A 57 -2.07 -0.34 2.25
C VAL A 57 -2.88 -1.61 2.07
N ASN A 58 -3.17 -2.30 3.17
CA ASN A 58 -3.99 -3.51 3.15
C ASN A 58 -4.86 -3.59 4.41
N MET A 59 -6.02 -4.23 4.27
CA MET A 59 -6.92 -4.55 5.38
C MET A 59 -6.79 -6.03 5.73
N ARG A 60 -6.73 -6.33 7.03
CA ARG A 60 -6.68 -7.69 7.57
C ARG A 60 -7.95 -8.02 8.35
N GLY A 61 -8.27 -9.31 8.43
CA GLY A 61 -9.38 -9.81 9.24
C GLY A 61 -10.77 -9.64 8.63
N ILE A 62 -10.88 -9.09 7.40
CA ILE A 62 -12.14 -8.93 6.67
C ILE A 62 -12.04 -9.67 5.34
N ARG A 63 -13.12 -10.37 4.98
CA ARG A 63 -13.26 -11.07 3.70
C ARG A 63 -14.28 -10.37 2.82
N ASP A 64 -14.12 -10.53 1.51
CA ASP A 64 -15.12 -10.06 0.56
C ASP A 64 -16.49 -10.72 0.84
N ARG A 65 -17.54 -9.90 0.76
CA ARG A 65 -18.94 -10.23 1.07
C ARG A 65 -19.17 -10.76 2.48
N GLN A 66 -18.25 -10.50 3.42
CA GLN A 66 -18.46 -10.85 4.81
C GLN A 66 -19.67 -10.10 5.39
N LYS A 67 -20.52 -10.82 6.13
CA LYS A 67 -21.59 -10.21 6.93
C LYS A 67 -21.00 -9.54 8.16
N VAL A 68 -21.36 -8.28 8.38
CA VAL A 68 -20.89 -7.45 9.50
C VAL A 68 -22.08 -6.78 10.18
N ASN A 69 -21.97 -6.60 11.50
CA ASN A 69 -22.99 -5.92 12.30
C ASN A 69 -22.34 -5.18 13.48
N HIS A 70 -23.09 -4.23 14.06
CA HIS A 70 -22.64 -3.39 15.17
C HIS A 70 -21.29 -2.70 14.91
N VAL A 71 -20.24 -3.10 15.64
CA VAL A 71 -18.92 -2.49 15.53
C VAL A 71 -17.93 -3.51 14.97
N LEU A 72 -17.36 -3.18 13.82
CA LEU A 72 -16.32 -3.94 13.18
C LEU A 72 -14.96 -3.29 13.46
N LYS A 73 -14.05 -4.05 14.06
CA LYS A 73 -12.64 -3.66 14.16
C LYS A 73 -11.95 -3.98 12.84
N ILE A 74 -11.23 -3.00 12.29
CA ILE A 74 -10.49 -3.14 11.04
C ILE A 74 -9.01 -3.00 11.35
N ASP A 75 -8.25 -4.05 11.07
CA ASP A 75 -6.80 -4.00 11.20
C ASP A 75 -6.21 -3.54 9.85
N VAL A 76 -5.59 -2.37 9.83
CA VAL A 76 -4.95 -1.80 8.64
C VAL A 76 -3.45 -1.90 8.77
N GLU A 77 -2.81 -2.46 7.76
CA GLU A 77 -1.38 -2.37 7.56
C GLU A 77 -1.09 -1.40 6.44
N ALA A 78 -0.20 -0.45 6.72
CA ALA A 78 0.26 0.48 5.70
C ALA A 78 1.73 0.82 5.89
N GLY A 79 2.38 1.09 4.77
CA GLY A 79 3.78 1.46 4.70
C GLY A 79 4.00 2.48 3.60
N VAL A 80 4.92 3.41 3.85
CA VAL A 80 5.42 4.36 2.86
C VAL A 80 6.90 4.06 2.60
N PRO A 81 7.45 4.45 1.44
CA PRO A 81 8.87 4.27 1.17
C PRO A 81 9.76 4.93 2.24
N ALA A 82 10.99 4.43 2.39
CA ALA A 82 11.94 4.96 3.36
C ALA A 82 12.21 6.46 3.11
N GLY A 83 12.19 7.25 4.18
CA GLY A 83 12.39 8.70 4.13
C GLY A 83 11.14 9.50 3.76
N GLU A 84 10.01 8.85 3.48
CA GLU A 84 8.72 9.51 3.29
C GLU A 84 7.83 9.43 4.53
N SER A 85 6.86 10.32 4.58
CA SER A 85 5.77 10.29 5.55
C SER A 85 4.44 10.00 4.87
N ILE A 86 3.45 9.63 5.66
CA ILE A 86 2.06 9.60 5.20
C ILE A 86 1.62 11.04 4.99
N LYS A 87 1.26 11.38 3.75
CA LYS A 87 0.68 12.69 3.42
C LYS A 87 -0.82 12.68 3.70
N ARG A 88 -1.49 11.59 3.33
CA ARG A 88 -2.93 11.41 3.55
C ARG A 88 -3.27 9.93 3.67
N PHE A 89 -4.10 9.62 4.63
CA PHE A 89 -4.76 8.34 4.82
C PHE A 89 -6.25 8.61 4.89
N THR A 90 -7.03 7.93 4.05
CA THR A 90 -8.48 8.08 4.00
C THR A 90 -9.12 6.73 4.26
N PHE A 91 -10.09 6.71 5.17
CA PHE A 91 -10.93 5.54 5.43
C PHE A 91 -12.37 5.88 5.08
N ARG A 92 -12.98 5.09 4.20
CA ARG A 92 -14.32 5.33 3.64
C ARG A 92 -15.16 4.06 3.72
N PHE A 93 -16.45 4.25 3.97
CA PHE A 93 -17.45 3.21 3.89
C PHE A 93 -18.64 3.69 3.04
N GLY A 94 -18.87 3.04 1.90
CA GLY A 94 -19.77 3.54 0.87
C GLY A 94 -19.34 4.92 0.37
N SER A 95 -20.23 5.90 0.41
CA SER A 95 -19.93 7.29 0.07
C SER A 95 -19.36 8.11 1.25
N LYS A 96 -19.38 7.57 2.47
CA LYS A 96 -19.05 8.33 3.69
C LYS A 96 -17.57 8.18 4.03
N ILE A 97 -16.85 9.30 4.10
CA ILE A 97 -15.51 9.37 4.68
C ILE A 97 -15.66 9.29 6.20
N LEU A 98 -15.04 8.27 6.80
CA LEU A 98 -15.06 8.02 8.23
C LEU A 98 -13.83 8.60 8.93
N TYR A 99 -12.71 8.69 8.22
CA TYR A 99 -11.49 9.32 8.69
C TYR A 99 -10.65 9.84 7.52
N GLU A 100 -10.02 10.99 7.73
CA GLU A 100 -8.98 11.51 6.85
C GLU A 100 -7.90 12.20 7.69
N GLY A 101 -6.62 11.90 7.45
CA GLY A 101 -5.51 12.48 8.21
C GLY A 101 -4.13 12.05 7.72
N ASP A 102 -3.08 12.49 8.40
CA ASP A 102 -1.67 12.19 8.09
C ASP A 102 -1.11 10.99 8.87
N LYS A 103 -1.97 10.30 9.63
CA LYS A 103 -1.63 9.15 10.46
C LYS A 103 -2.68 8.06 10.31
N ILE A 104 -2.27 6.82 10.55
CA ILE A 104 -3.20 5.70 10.61
C ILE A 104 -3.73 5.64 12.05
N PRO A 105 -5.04 5.87 12.28
CA PRO A 105 -5.61 5.74 13.61
C PRO A 105 -5.53 4.27 14.05
N LYS A 106 -5.11 4.05 15.29
CA LYS A 106 -5.07 2.73 15.91
C LYS A 106 -5.81 2.79 17.24
N PRO A 107 -6.90 2.02 17.41
CA PRO A 107 -7.60 1.15 16.45
C PRO A 107 -8.50 1.88 15.43
N LEU A 108 -8.84 1.22 14.32
CA LEU A 108 -9.85 1.68 13.36
C LEU A 108 -11.15 0.89 13.57
N TYR A 109 -12.24 1.59 13.87
CA TYR A 109 -13.56 1.00 14.09
C TYR A 109 -14.56 1.50 13.06
N LEU A 110 -15.39 0.59 12.56
CA LEU A 110 -16.56 0.88 11.75
C LEU A 110 -17.81 0.57 12.57
N ASP A 111 -18.59 1.59 12.87
CA ASP A 111 -19.94 1.44 13.42
C ASP A 111 -20.95 1.31 12.28
N THR A 112 -21.48 0.10 12.09
CA THR A 112 -22.44 -0.22 11.04
C THR A 112 -23.86 0.16 11.41
N LEU A 113 -24.17 0.56 12.65
CA LEU A 113 -25.53 0.94 13.07
C LEU A 113 -25.99 2.24 12.40
N SER A 114 -25.05 3.08 11.98
CA SER A 114 -25.33 4.30 11.19
C SER A 114 -25.66 4.02 9.72
N PHE A 115 -25.68 2.75 9.29
CA PHE A 115 -25.87 2.35 7.91
C PHE A 115 -27.06 1.40 7.78
N HIS A 116 -27.77 1.48 6.65
CA HIS A 116 -28.83 0.56 6.33
C HIS A 116 -28.26 -0.84 6.05
N ASN A 117 -29.11 -1.86 6.14
CA ASN A 117 -28.72 -3.21 5.74
C ASN A 117 -28.54 -3.25 4.22
N GLY A 118 -27.46 -3.88 3.74
CA GLY A 118 -27.12 -3.87 2.33
C GLY A 118 -25.64 -4.12 2.06
N PHE A 119 -25.26 -4.02 0.78
CA PHE A 119 -23.88 -4.21 0.34
C PHE A 119 -23.16 -2.87 0.25
N TYR A 120 -21.97 -2.77 0.86
CA TYR A 120 -21.15 -1.57 0.91
C TYR A 120 -19.69 -1.87 0.60
N HIS A 121 -19.00 -0.88 0.03
CA HIS A 121 -17.55 -0.93 -0.18
C HIS A 121 -16.83 -0.27 1.00
N LEU A 122 -15.96 -1.03 1.63
CA LEU A 122 -14.99 -0.56 2.61
C LEU A 122 -13.70 -0.22 1.86
N ARG A 123 -13.21 1.02 1.96
CA ARG A 123 -12.01 1.46 1.26
C ARG A 123 -11.05 2.17 2.20
N VAL A 124 -9.79 1.78 2.15
CA VAL A 124 -8.67 2.53 2.73
C VAL A 124 -7.75 2.98 1.61
N GLU A 125 -7.31 4.23 1.68
CA GLU A 125 -6.42 4.85 0.69
C GLU A 125 -5.27 5.51 1.42
N LEU A 126 -4.05 5.36 0.86
CA LEU A 126 -2.82 5.88 1.42
C LEU A 126 -2.06 6.66 0.34
N GLU A 127 -1.71 7.90 0.64
CA GLU A 127 -0.85 8.76 -0.15
C GLU A 127 0.42 9.06 0.64
N ALA A 128 1.58 8.76 0.05
CA ALA A 128 2.87 9.11 0.61
C ALA A 128 3.28 10.54 0.20
N SER A 129 4.17 11.17 0.97
CA SER A 129 4.69 12.51 0.69
C SER A 129 5.41 12.61 -0.67
N GLY A 130 5.95 11.51 -1.19
CA GLY A 130 6.53 11.42 -2.54
C GLY A 130 5.50 11.26 -3.67
N GLY A 131 4.20 11.31 -3.36
CA GLY A 131 3.10 11.32 -4.32
C GLY A 131 2.60 9.94 -4.77
N SER A 132 3.20 8.85 -4.31
CA SER A 132 2.66 7.51 -4.60
C SER A 132 1.38 7.25 -3.80
N ILE A 133 0.38 6.68 -4.45
CA ILE A 133 -0.92 6.32 -3.85
C ILE A 133 -1.14 4.82 -3.97
N ASP A 134 -1.70 4.22 -2.93
CA ASP A 134 -2.22 2.86 -2.94
C ASP A 134 -3.58 2.80 -2.24
N PHE A 135 -4.42 1.83 -2.59
CA PHE A 135 -5.70 1.63 -1.95
C PHE A 135 -6.06 0.14 -1.85
N CYS A 136 -6.84 -0.18 -0.82
CA CYS A 136 -7.44 -1.49 -0.64
C CYS A 136 -8.95 -1.29 -0.50
N GLU A 137 -9.73 -2.10 -1.22
CA GLU A 137 -11.19 -2.06 -1.21
C GLU A 137 -11.76 -3.46 -1.04
N ILE A 138 -12.73 -3.63 -0.14
CA ILE A 138 -13.42 -4.90 0.13
C ILE A 138 -14.93 -4.64 0.22
N GLY A 139 -15.73 -5.48 -0.43
CA GLY A 139 -17.18 -5.46 -0.27
C GLY A 139 -17.62 -6.16 1.01
N VAL A 140 -18.55 -5.58 1.77
CA VAL A 140 -19.13 -6.21 2.97
C VAL A 140 -20.65 -6.06 2.97
N ILE A 141 -21.34 -6.95 3.68
CA ILE A 141 -22.80 -6.95 3.81
C ILE A 141 -23.14 -6.51 5.24
N VAL A 142 -23.76 -5.34 5.36
CA VAL A 142 -24.31 -4.86 6.63
C VAL A 142 -25.62 -5.60 6.90
N ASP A 143 -25.67 -6.30 8.04
CA ASP A 143 -26.80 -7.09 8.48
C ASP A 143 -27.06 -6.81 9.97
N ASN A 144 -27.57 -5.61 10.27
CA ASN A 144 -27.93 -5.21 11.62
C ASN A 144 -29.32 -5.75 11.97
N PRO A 145 -29.46 -6.56 13.03
CA PRO A 145 -30.77 -7.00 13.48
C PRO A 145 -31.56 -5.81 14.03
N SER A 146 -32.72 -5.52 13.41
CA SER A 146 -33.70 -4.50 13.84
C SER A 146 -33.16 -3.07 13.94
N ASN A 147 -32.73 -2.46 12.82
CA ASN A 147 -32.61 -1.00 12.74
C ASN A 147 -33.84 -0.43 12.01
N PRO A 148 -34.79 0.24 12.69
CA PRO A 148 -36.02 0.77 12.07
C PRO A 148 -35.77 1.86 11.01
N LEU A 149 -34.52 2.27 10.80
CA LEU A 149 -34.12 3.18 9.71
C LEU A 149 -34.12 2.51 8.32
N SER A 150 -34.49 1.23 8.19
CA SER A 150 -34.44 0.48 6.94
C SER A 150 -35.73 0.59 6.12
N GLN A 151 -36.04 1.80 5.63
CA GLN A 151 -36.82 1.97 4.40
C GLN A 151 -36.20 3.09 3.56
N PRO A 152 -35.68 2.81 2.36
CA PRO A 152 -35.39 3.84 1.38
C PRO A 152 -36.72 4.34 0.77
N ASN A 153 -36.93 5.66 0.75
CA ASN A 153 -37.82 6.31 -0.22
C ASN A 153 -37.16 6.34 -1.60
#